data_AF-A0A561DYJ5-F1
#
_entry.id   AF-A0A561DYJ5-F1
#
_cell.length_a   1.000
_cell.length_b   1.000
_cell.length_c   1.000
_cell.angle_alpha   90.00
_cell.angle_beta   90.00
_cell.angle_gamma   90.00
#
_symmetry.space_group_name_H-M   'P 1'
#
loop_
_entity.id
_entity.type
_entity.pdbx_description
1 polymer ?
#
loop_
_entity_poly.entity_id
_entity_poly.type
_entity_poly.pdbx_seq_one_letter_code
_entity_poly.pdbx_strand_id
1 'polypeptide(L)'
;MKRKWEVMIGIAGAVLCLLFLGGFSLTITSMEESIFEKTVFPILQESVSKEYVSESFEAVNVLAIWFGVTLLIVLFLVVTAVLYIWRNRFPKKAALFYTLAGLATLIGTQLLAFPLAFLFFLAAGFCLFRKKIEYEGVDNV
;
A
#
# COMPACT_ATOMS: atom_id res chain seq x y z
N MET A 1 -14.94 11.67 -15.42
CA MET A 1 -14.66 11.74 -13.97
C MET A 1 -14.07 13.10 -13.62
N LYS A 2 -14.68 13.86 -12.69
CA LYS A 2 -14.12 15.15 -12.21
C LYS A 2 -12.90 14.95 -11.29
N ARG A 3 -12.79 13.78 -10.66
CA ARG A 3 -11.76 13.38 -9.69
C ARG A 3 -10.73 12.37 -10.22
N LYS A 4 -10.10 12.68 -11.37
CA LYS A 4 -9.14 11.76 -12.03
C LYS A 4 -7.83 11.60 -11.26
N TRP A 5 -7.30 12.69 -10.69
CA TRP A 5 -6.01 12.68 -10.00
C TRP A 5 -6.02 11.83 -8.73
N GLU A 6 -7.09 11.88 -7.95
CA GLU A 6 -7.23 11.09 -6.72
C GLU A 6 -7.30 9.59 -7.01
N VAL A 7 -8.04 9.23 -8.06
CA VAL A 7 -8.14 7.85 -8.52
C VAL A 7 -6.81 7.37 -9.10
N MET A 8 -6.12 8.21 -9.88
CA MET A 8 -4.83 7.85 -10.46
C MET A 8 -3.75 7.63 -9.39
N ILE A 9 -3.68 8.50 -8.38
CA ILE A 9 -2.73 8.36 -7.26
C ILE A 9 -3.08 7.11 -6.43
N GLY A 10 -4.37 6.90 -6.13
CA GLY A 10 -4.83 5.71 -5.41
C GLY A 10 -4.52 4.40 -6.15
N ILE A 11 -4.74 4.35 -7.46
CA ILE A 11 -4.41 3.20 -8.31
C ILE A 11 -2.89 3.02 -8.39
N ALA A 12 -2.12 4.09 -8.56
CA ALA A 12 -0.66 4.01 -8.59
C ALA A 12 -0.11 3.43 -7.27
N GLY A 13 -0.62 3.90 -6.12
CA GLY A 13 -0.29 3.33 -4.81
C GLY A 13 -0.65 1.86 -4.71
N ALA A 14 -1.83 1.45 -5.17
CA ALA A 14 -2.25 0.05 -5.17
C ALA A 14 -1.38 -0.84 -6.06
N VAL A 15 -1.01 -0.37 -7.25
CA VAL A 15 -0.10 -1.09 -8.16
C VAL A 15 1.27 -1.25 -7.53
N LEU A 16 1.82 -0.19 -6.92
CA LEU A 16 3.10 -0.29 -6.24
C LEU A 16 3.03 -1.23 -5.03
N CYS A 17 1.96 -1.20 -4.22
CA CYS A 17 1.77 -2.16 -3.15
C CYS A 17 1.70 -3.59 -3.68
N LEU A 18 1.03 -3.82 -4.80
CA LEU A 18 0.94 -5.13 -5.43
C LEU A 18 2.32 -5.62 -5.91
N LEU A 19 3.13 -4.75 -6.50
CA LEU A 19 4.48 -5.09 -6.94
C LEU A 19 5.41 -5.36 -5.75
N PHE A 20 5.45 -4.49 -4.74
CA PHE A 20 6.39 -4.60 -3.63
C PHE A 20 5.94 -5.62 -2.58
N LEU A 21 4.74 -5.47 -2.00
CA LEU A 21 4.25 -6.40 -0.97
C LEU A 21 3.84 -7.73 -1.60
N GLY A 22 3.11 -7.69 -2.72
CA GLY A 22 2.66 -8.90 -3.41
C GLY A 22 3.81 -9.65 -4.07
N GLY A 23 4.72 -8.94 -4.74
CA GLY A 23 5.92 -9.53 -5.30
C GLY A 23 6.82 -10.15 -4.24
N PHE A 24 7.06 -9.45 -3.12
CA PHE A 24 7.79 -10.02 -1.99
C PHE A 24 7.09 -11.26 -1.41
N SER A 25 5.80 -11.15 -1.12
CA SER A 25 4.99 -12.23 -0.55
C SER A 25 5.05 -13.49 -1.42
N LEU A 26 4.79 -13.36 -2.73
CA LEU A 26 4.81 -14.47 -3.66
C LEU A 26 6.20 -15.05 -3.85
N THR A 27 7.23 -14.20 -3.96
CA THR A 27 8.61 -14.65 -4.17
C THR A 27 9.10 -15.47 -2.99
N ILE A 28 8.90 -15.00 -1.75
CA ILE A 28 9.35 -15.73 -0.56
C ILE A 28 8.55 -17.01 -0.35
N THR A 29 7.22 -16.96 -0.48
CA THR A 29 6.36 -18.13 -0.20
C THR A 29 6.52 -19.26 -1.24
N SER A 30 6.92 -18.93 -2.47
CA SER A 30 7.21 -19.91 -3.52
C SER A 30 8.68 -20.37 -3.56
N MET A 31 9.56 -19.73 -2.80
CA MET A 31 10.98 -20.03 -2.78
C MET A 31 11.26 -21.25 -1.89
N GLU A 32 12.13 -22.14 -2.36
CA GLU A 32 12.67 -23.21 -1.54
C GLU A 32 13.78 -22.70 -0.61
N GLU A 33 13.88 -23.29 0.58
CA GLU A 33 14.89 -22.95 1.60
C GLU A 33 16.34 -22.99 1.04
N SER A 34 16.61 -23.92 0.13
CA SER A 34 17.93 -24.06 -0.52
C SER A 34 18.31 -22.86 -1.40
N ILE A 35 17.32 -22.18 -1.98
CA ILE A 35 17.50 -20.97 -2.77
C ILE A 35 17.63 -19.77 -1.84
N PHE A 36 16.83 -19.72 -0.78
CA PHE A 36 16.88 -18.70 0.25
C PHE A 36 18.27 -18.60 0.90
N GLU A 37 18.88 -19.74 1.27
CA GLU A 37 20.24 -19.80 1.83
C GLU A 37 21.27 -19.13 0.91
N LYS A 38 21.13 -19.31 -0.41
CA LYS A 38 22.11 -18.84 -1.39
C LYS A 38 21.93 -17.39 -1.81
N THR A 39 20.72 -16.86 -1.71
CA THR A 39 20.38 -15.55 -2.30
C THR A 39 19.95 -14.51 -1.27
N VAL A 40 19.07 -14.88 -0.33
CA VAL A 40 18.45 -13.92 0.60
C VAL A 40 19.18 -13.90 1.93
N PHE A 41 19.54 -15.06 2.47
CA PHE A 41 20.26 -15.20 3.73
C PHE A 41 21.56 -14.37 3.80
N PRO A 42 22.48 -14.41 2.80
CA PRO A 42 23.71 -13.62 2.85
C PRO A 42 23.47 -12.11 2.84
N ILE A 43 22.35 -11.64 2.28
CA ILE A 43 21.98 -10.21 2.26
C ILE A 43 21.44 -9.78 3.63
N LEU A 44 20.71 -10.66 4.32
CA LEU A 44 20.09 -10.37 5.62
C LEU A 44 21.06 -10.53 6.79
N GLN A 45 21.98 -11.49 6.71
CA GLN A 45 22.77 -11.97 7.83
C GLN A 45 24.22 -12.29 7.43
N GLU A 46 24.90 -11.33 6.79
CA GLU A 46 26.29 -11.45 6.30
C GLU A 46 27.30 -11.92 7.37
N SER A 47 26.96 -11.84 8.67
CA SER A 47 27.79 -12.19 9.82
C SER A 47 27.22 -13.28 10.76
N VAL A 48 26.10 -13.92 10.44
CA VAL A 48 25.44 -14.92 11.31
C VAL A 48 25.73 -16.35 10.84
N SER A 49 25.84 -17.30 11.77
CA SER A 49 26.11 -18.70 11.43
C SER A 49 24.99 -19.30 10.58
N LYS A 50 25.36 -20.21 9.67
CA LYS A 50 24.42 -20.97 8.82
C LYS A 50 23.42 -21.84 9.60
N GLU A 51 23.61 -21.97 10.90
CA GLU A 51 22.73 -22.73 11.79
C GLU A 51 21.34 -22.07 11.92
N TYR A 52 21.24 -20.75 11.72
CA TYR A 52 19.99 -19.99 11.81
C TYR A 52 19.26 -19.81 10.47
N VAL A 53 19.72 -20.48 9.40
CA VAL A 53 19.12 -20.34 8.05
C VAL A 53 17.66 -20.77 8.06
N SER A 54 17.35 -21.89 8.71
CA SER A 54 15.98 -22.44 8.75
C SER A 54 15.03 -21.55 9.53
N GLU A 55 15.44 -21.10 10.72
CA GLU A 55 14.64 -20.16 11.53
C GLU A 55 14.44 -18.81 10.82
N SER A 56 15.48 -18.32 10.15
CA SER A 56 15.40 -17.07 9.37
C SER A 56 14.49 -17.22 8.16
N PHE A 57 14.51 -18.38 7.49
CA PHE A 57 13.60 -18.67 6.39
C PHE A 57 12.16 -18.72 6.88
N GLU A 58 11.88 -19.40 8.00
CA GLU A 58 10.54 -19.45 8.58
C GLU A 58 10.04 -18.05 8.97
N ALA A 59 10.87 -17.24 9.64
CA ALA A 59 10.52 -15.87 10.01
C ALA A 59 10.21 -14.99 8.80
N VAL A 60 11.01 -15.09 7.74
CA VAL A 60 10.80 -14.34 6.49
C VAL A 60 9.55 -14.83 5.75
N ASN A 61 9.26 -16.13 5.79
CA ASN A 61 8.04 -16.69 5.22
C ASN A 61 6.78 -16.20 5.95
N VAL A 62 6.80 -16.19 7.29
CA VAL A 62 5.71 -15.61 8.09
C VAL A 62 5.50 -14.13 7.77
N LEU A 63 6.58 -13.35 7.65
CA LEU A 63 6.52 -11.94 7.24
C LEU A 63 5.92 -11.78 5.84
N ALA A 64 6.32 -12.64 4.89
CA ALA A 64 5.82 -12.65 3.53
C ALA A 64 4.32 -12.95 3.45
N ILE A 65 3.83 -13.91 4.22
CA ILE A 65 2.39 -14.20 4.34
C ILE A 65 1.66 -12.98 4.92
N TRP A 66 2.21 -12.35 5.97
CA TRP A 66 1.63 -11.17 6.60
C TRP A 66 1.52 -9.98 5.63
N PHE A 67 2.54 -9.77 4.78
CA PHE A 67 2.51 -8.74 3.74
C PHE A 67 1.46 -9.07 2.66
N GLY A 68 1.29 -10.35 2.32
CA GLY A 68 0.23 -10.81 1.41
C GLY A 68 -1.17 -10.52 1.96
N VAL A 69 -1.43 -10.84 3.23
CA VAL A 69 -2.70 -10.53 3.90
C VAL A 69 -2.94 -9.02 3.96
N THR A 70 -1.91 -8.25 4.33
CA THR A 70 -1.95 -6.78 4.35
C THR A 70 -2.33 -6.23 2.98
N LEU A 71 -1.71 -6.73 1.91
CA LEU A 71 -2.00 -6.32 0.53
C LEU A 71 -3.48 -6.51 0.19
N LEU A 72 -4.06 -7.67 0.52
CA LEU A 72 -5.48 -7.94 0.23
C LEU A 72 -6.40 -6.93 0.93
N ILE A 73 -6.12 -6.60 2.19
CA ILE A 73 -6.86 -5.59 2.95
C ILE A 73 -6.73 -4.22 2.28
N VAL A 74 -5.51 -3.82 1.91
CA VAL A 74 -5.25 -2.53 1.26
C VAL A 74 -5.97 -2.43 -0.09
N LEU A 75 -5.91 -3.47 -0.92
CA LEU A 75 -6.59 -3.50 -2.21
C LEU A 75 -8.11 -3.39 -2.04
N PHE A 76 -8.69 -4.10 -1.07
CA PHE A 76 -10.11 -3.97 -0.75
C PHE A 76 -10.50 -2.54 -0.35
N LEU A 77 -9.69 -1.90 0.49
CA LEU A 77 -9.90 -0.50 0.91
C LEU A 77 -9.76 0.49 -0.26
N VAL A 78 -8.80 0.27 -1.16
CA VAL A 78 -8.62 1.13 -2.34
C VAL A 78 -9.77 0.96 -3.33
N VAL A 79 -10.21 -0.27 -3.61
CA VAL A 79 -11.35 -0.53 -4.51
C VAL A 79 -12.61 0.13 -3.95
N THR A 80 -12.88 -0.01 -2.66
CA THR A 80 -14.02 0.65 -2.03
C THR A 80 -13.91 2.18 -2.09
N ALA A 81 -12.73 2.77 -1.85
CA ALA A 81 -12.48 4.20 -2.01
C ALA A 81 -12.78 4.68 -3.44
N VAL A 82 -12.30 3.96 -4.45
CA VAL A 82 -12.52 4.28 -5.87
C VAL A 82 -14.01 4.22 -6.21
N LEU A 83 -14.75 3.21 -5.75
CA LEU A 83 -16.20 3.08 -5.96
C LEU A 83 -16.97 4.28 -5.38
N TYR A 84 -16.58 4.76 -4.19
CA TYR A 84 -17.21 5.95 -3.58
C TYR A 84 -16.93 7.26 -4.36
N ILE A 85 -15.79 7.36 -5.07
CA ILE A 85 -15.39 8.54 -5.86
C ILE A 85 -15.88 8.49 -7.30
N TRP A 86 -16.09 7.31 -7.88
CA TRP A 86 -16.40 7.13 -9.31
C TRP A 86 -17.54 8.04 -9.78
N ARG A 87 -18.60 8.17 -8.98
CA ARG A 87 -19.76 9.05 -9.27
C ARG A 87 -19.75 10.37 -8.51
N ASN A 88 -18.61 10.77 -7.93
CA ASN A 88 -18.43 11.94 -7.08
C ASN A 88 -19.45 12.03 -5.92
N ARG A 89 -19.96 10.87 -5.46
CA ARG A 89 -21.12 10.81 -4.57
C ARG A 89 -20.72 11.09 -3.12
N PHE A 90 -19.56 10.58 -2.68
CA PHE A 90 -19.11 10.71 -1.27
C PHE A 90 -17.57 10.86 -1.12
N PRO A 91 -16.99 12.02 -1.45
CA PRO A 91 -15.54 12.21 -1.36
C PRO A 91 -14.98 12.10 0.06
N LYS A 92 -15.75 12.49 1.09
CA LYS A 92 -15.34 12.33 2.50
C LYS A 92 -15.20 10.86 2.91
N LYS A 93 -16.12 9.99 2.45
CA LYS A 93 -16.05 8.55 2.74
C LYS A 93 -14.84 7.93 2.04
N ALA A 94 -14.59 8.31 0.81
CA ALA A 94 -13.43 7.80 0.08
C ALA A 94 -12.09 8.26 0.68
N ALA A 95 -12.02 9.49 1.21
CA ALA A 95 -10.87 9.92 1.98
C ALA A 95 -10.63 9.02 3.19
N LEU A 96 -11.68 8.67 3.94
CA LEU A 96 -11.58 7.74 5.06
C LEU A 96 -11.00 6.39 4.61
N PHE A 97 -11.51 5.81 3.51
CA PHE A 97 -10.99 4.53 3.00
C PHE A 97 -9.53 4.62 2.52
N TYR A 98 -9.12 5.72 1.89
CA TYR A 98 -7.72 5.93 1.53
C TYR A 98 -6.82 6.13 2.76
N THR A 99 -7.27 6.85 3.78
CA THR A 99 -6.53 6.96 5.04
C THR A 99 -6.40 5.60 5.72
N LEU A 100 -7.46 4.80 5.76
CA LEU A 100 -7.40 3.44 6.28
C LEU A 100 -6.46 2.55 5.46
N ALA A 101 -6.43 2.69 4.14
CA ALA A 101 -5.48 1.96 3.28
C ALA A 101 -4.02 2.34 3.60
N GLY A 102 -3.74 3.63 3.79
CA GLY A 102 -2.43 4.12 4.21
C GLY A 102 -2.02 3.58 5.58
N LEU A 103 -2.92 3.62 6.57
CA LEU A 103 -2.67 3.09 7.91
C LEU A 103 -2.47 1.57 7.90
N ALA A 104 -3.29 0.83 7.16
CA ALA A 104 -3.14 -0.61 7.00
C ALA A 104 -1.78 -0.96 6.36
N THR A 105 -1.35 -0.18 5.36
CA THR A 105 -0.02 -0.34 4.74
C THR A 105 1.10 -0.09 5.75
N LEU A 106 1.03 0.98 6.54
CA LEU A 106 2.03 1.28 7.57
C LEU A 106 2.11 0.20 8.64
N ILE A 107 0.97 -0.15 9.25
CA ILE A 107 0.92 -1.12 10.34
C ILE A 107 1.31 -2.51 9.83
N GLY A 108 0.77 -2.92 8.69
CA GLY A 108 1.02 -4.23 8.11
C GLY A 108 2.47 -4.45 7.69
N THR A 109 3.19 -3.39 7.31
CA THR A 109 4.61 -3.45 6.93
C THR A 109 5.57 -2.99 8.03
N GLN A 110 5.09 -2.78 9.26
CA GLN A 110 5.92 -2.29 10.36
C GLN A 110 6.67 -0.98 10.01
N LEU A 111 5.98 -0.06 9.35
CA LEU A 111 6.46 1.24 8.86
C LEU A 111 7.47 1.19 7.69
N LEU A 112 7.84 0.01 7.18
CA LEU A 112 8.76 -0.12 6.06
C LEU A 112 8.20 0.49 4.77
N ALA A 113 6.90 0.32 4.52
CA ALA A 113 6.23 0.81 3.32
C ALA A 113 5.69 2.25 3.46
N PHE A 114 6.38 3.12 4.20
CA PHE A 114 5.98 4.53 4.35
C PHE A 114 5.82 5.27 3.01
N PRO A 115 6.74 5.15 2.02
CA PRO A 115 6.57 5.81 0.73
C PRO A 115 5.31 5.37 -0.03
N LEU A 116 4.90 4.10 0.14
CA LEU A 116 3.70 3.54 -0.45
C LEU A 116 2.44 4.08 0.26
N ALA A 117 2.45 4.05 1.60
CA ALA A 117 1.36 4.58 2.41
C ALA A 117 1.11 6.07 2.16
N PHE A 118 2.17 6.84 1.92
CA PHE A 118 2.10 8.26 1.60
C PHE A 118 1.22 8.57 0.38
N LEU A 119 1.25 7.72 -0.65
CA LEU A 119 0.39 7.90 -1.83
C LEU A 119 -1.09 7.80 -1.47
N PHE A 120 -1.46 6.89 -0.57
CA PHE A 120 -2.84 6.79 -0.10
C PHE A 120 -3.24 7.99 0.76
N PHE A 121 -2.35 8.49 1.63
CA PHE A 121 -2.62 9.72 2.37
C PHE A 121 -2.74 10.94 1.46
N LEU A 122 -1.94 11.02 0.40
CA LEU A 122 -2.04 12.08 -0.61
C LEU A 122 -3.37 12.01 -1.36
N ALA A 123 -3.80 10.80 -1.77
CA ALA A 123 -5.12 10.59 -2.37
C ALA A 123 -6.26 10.99 -1.41
N ALA A 124 -6.16 10.63 -0.12
CA ALA A 124 -7.10 11.04 0.92
C ALA A 124 -7.14 12.56 1.09
N GLY A 125 -5.98 13.21 1.15
CA GLY A 125 -5.84 14.66 1.23
C GLY A 125 -6.53 15.36 0.06
N PHE A 126 -6.27 14.94 -1.17
CA PHE A 126 -6.98 15.50 -2.33
C PHE A 126 -8.49 15.23 -2.28
N CYS A 127 -8.93 14.10 -1.73
CA CYS A 127 -10.35 13.84 -1.56
C CYS A 127 -11.03 14.84 -0.60
N LEU A 128 -10.36 15.20 0.50
CA LEU A 128 -10.86 16.14 1.52
C LEU A 128 -10.74 17.61 1.07
N PHE A 129 -9.59 18.00 0.54
CA PHE A 129 -9.28 19.41 0.26
C PHE A 129 -9.81 19.91 -1.09
N ARG A 130 -10.26 19.02 -2.00
CA ARG A 130 -10.83 19.42 -3.30
C ARG A 130 -12.29 19.87 -3.22
N LYS A 131 -12.57 20.93 -2.45
CA LYS A 131 -13.70 21.86 -2.66
C LYS A 131 -13.55 23.19 -1.89
N LYS A 132 -12.90 24.18 -2.53
CA LYS A 132 -13.21 25.64 -2.52
C LYS A 132 -12.30 26.37 -3.54
N ILE A 133 -12.37 25.97 -4.82
CA ILE A 133 -12.07 26.91 -5.93
C ILE A 133 -13.34 26.89 -6.78
N GLU A 134 -14.42 27.34 -6.16
CA GLU A 134 -15.68 27.64 -6.83
C GLU A 134 -15.59 29.15 -7.02
N TYR A 135 -15.22 29.56 -8.23
CA TYR A 135 -15.19 30.92 -8.76
C TYR A 135 -15.63 32.01 -7.75
N GLU A 136 -14.67 32.77 -7.21
CA GLU A 136 -14.91 34.20 -6.95
C GLU A 136 -15.00 34.88 -8.31
N GLY A 137 -16.09 34.61 -9.02
CA GLY A 137 -16.49 35.31 -10.21
C GLY A 137 -17.60 36.26 -9.81
N VAL A 138 -17.29 37.55 -9.88
CA VAL A 138 -18.20 38.55 -10.47
C VAL A 138 -19.61 38.55 -9.87
N ASP A 139 -19.76 39.17 -8.72
CA ASP A 139 -20.98 39.89 -8.38
C ASP A 139 -20.57 41.11 -7.56
N ASN A 140 -20.43 42.24 -8.25
CA ASN A 140 -20.80 43.55 -7.75
C ASN A 140 -21.01 44.41 -9.01
N VAL A 141 -22.28 44.43 -9.42
CA VAL A 141 -22.91 45.41 -10.31
C VAL A 141 -22.57 46.83 -9.86
#